data_AF-A0A920QG76-F1
#
_entry.id   AF-A0A920QG76-F1
#
_cell.length_a   1.000
_cell.length_b   1.000
_cell.length_c   1.000
_cell.angle_alpha   90.00
_cell.angle_beta   90.00
_cell.angle_gamma   90.00
#
_symmetry.space_group_name_H-M   'P 1'
#
loop_
_entity.id
_entity.type
_entity.pdbx_description
1 polymer ?
#
loop_
_entity_poly.entity_id
_entity_poly.type
_entity_poly.pdbx_seq_one_letter_code
_entity_poly.pdbx_strand_id
1 'polypeptide(L)'
;MNQSGRKLFSATERIYLPHYALPKAINTGLPENIRFNHVFLPTLPPYTYQQLNEKIPGNVKVHSVGYPKLHAVHSNVKHFNVDERPVVIYAPSLEIKLLFDALDKGLLEIINKLTQYLFVIKLHPSLASRKHYVTSFISRQLNDAEHIQFNDLAGIQELAEESSIMITDYGSVGGEYRMGFGRRIICLKVPEEYEGGADLRFRDDFADAVCEVEELEQVIESVINKGDISFSELKDMREKVLSFPDNADEAAARTISEICSS
;
A
#
# COMPACT_ATOMS: atom_id res chain seq x y z
N MET A 1 -14.78 -34.01 -32.71
CA MET A 1 -15.13 -32.99 -31.70
C MET A 1 -14.57 -33.47 -30.37
N ASN A 2 -13.37 -33.05 -30.00
CA ASN A 2 -12.78 -33.36 -28.69
C ASN A 2 -13.10 -32.20 -27.74
N GLN A 3 -14.03 -32.43 -26.81
CA GLN A 3 -14.20 -31.56 -25.65
C GLN A 3 -13.03 -31.82 -24.70
N SER A 4 -12.13 -30.86 -24.57
CA SER A 4 -11.09 -30.86 -23.55
C SER A 4 -11.75 -30.62 -22.19
N GLY A 5 -11.86 -31.68 -21.40
CA GLY A 5 -12.29 -31.59 -20.01
C GLY A 5 -11.37 -30.65 -19.23
N ARG A 6 -11.93 -29.57 -18.69
CA ARG A 6 -11.29 -28.81 -17.60
C ARG A 6 -11.11 -29.78 -16.43
N LYS A 7 -9.87 -30.27 -16.22
CA LYS A 7 -9.52 -30.94 -14.95
C LYS A 7 -9.81 -29.95 -13.82
N LEU A 8 -10.78 -30.27 -12.98
CA LEU A 8 -11.06 -29.50 -11.77
C LEU A 8 -9.85 -29.69 -10.83
N PHE A 9 -9.12 -28.63 -10.57
CA PHE A 9 -8.06 -28.65 -9.55
C PHE A 9 -8.74 -28.85 -8.19
N SER A 10 -8.48 -29.99 -7.55
CA SER A 10 -9.00 -30.31 -6.22
C SER A 10 -7.81 -30.33 -5.25
N ALA A 11 -7.68 -29.26 -4.45
CA ALA A 11 -6.77 -29.22 -3.32
C ALA A 11 -7.58 -29.33 -2.02
N THR A 12 -7.15 -30.23 -1.14
CA THR A 12 -7.67 -30.41 0.22
C THR A 12 -7.34 -29.19 1.07
N GLU A 13 -6.09 -28.74 1.02
CA GLU A 13 -5.62 -27.57 1.73
C GLU A 13 -5.55 -26.35 0.83
N ARG A 14 -6.07 -25.23 1.33
CA ARG A 14 -6.22 -23.98 0.61
C ARG A 14 -5.84 -22.84 1.54
N ILE A 15 -4.67 -22.29 1.27
CA ILE A 15 -4.09 -21.19 2.04
C ILE A 15 -4.45 -19.86 1.37
N TYR A 16 -5.04 -18.96 2.14
CA TYR A 16 -5.18 -17.56 1.79
C TYR A 16 -4.04 -16.76 2.44
N LEU A 17 -3.14 -16.24 1.62
CA LEU A 17 -2.12 -15.27 2.01
C LEU A 17 -2.51 -13.91 1.40
N PRO A 18 -2.88 -12.91 2.23
CA PRO A 18 -3.16 -11.57 1.75
C PRO A 18 -1.99 -11.02 0.94
N HIS A 19 -2.30 -10.36 -0.18
CA HIS A 19 -1.27 -9.72 -1.00
C HIS A 19 -0.72 -8.43 -0.40
N TYR A 20 -1.37 -7.94 0.65
CA TYR A 20 -1.08 -6.69 1.34
C TYR A 20 -0.68 -6.93 2.79
N ALA A 21 0.09 -6.00 3.36
CA ALA A 21 0.47 -6.05 4.78
C ALA A 21 -0.71 -5.72 5.69
N LEU A 22 -1.58 -4.78 5.30
CA LEU A 22 -2.70 -4.30 6.11
C LEU A 22 -4.04 -4.55 5.41
N PRO A 23 -5.07 -5.11 6.07
CA PRO A 23 -6.43 -5.08 5.57
C PRO A 23 -6.88 -3.65 5.24
N LYS A 24 -7.54 -3.50 4.09
CA LYS A 24 -8.12 -2.21 3.69
C LYS A 24 -9.21 -1.77 4.67
N ALA A 25 -9.48 -0.47 4.70
CA ALA A 25 -10.46 0.15 5.60
C ALA A 25 -11.84 -0.51 5.50
N ILE A 26 -12.26 -0.77 4.26
CA ILE A 26 -13.53 -1.40 3.90
C ILE A 26 -13.58 -2.91 4.17
N ASN A 27 -12.44 -3.55 4.47
CA ASN A 27 -12.37 -4.97 4.77
C ASN A 27 -12.61 -5.20 6.26
N THR A 28 -13.86 -5.43 6.62
CA THR A 28 -14.24 -5.79 8.00
C THR A 28 -13.99 -7.27 8.32
N GLY A 29 -13.84 -8.11 7.30
CA GLY A 29 -13.68 -9.55 7.41
C GLY A 29 -12.84 -10.17 6.29
N LEU A 30 -12.70 -11.51 6.36
CA LEU A 30 -12.02 -12.29 5.33
C LEU A 30 -12.83 -12.32 4.02
N PRO A 31 -12.18 -12.48 2.85
CA PRO A 31 -12.88 -12.47 1.58
C PRO A 31 -13.83 -13.68 1.42
N GLU A 32 -15.12 -13.41 1.19
CA GLU A 32 -16.16 -14.46 1.08
C GLU A 32 -16.10 -15.25 -0.23
N ASN A 33 -15.52 -14.64 -1.29
CA ASN A 33 -15.45 -15.21 -2.63
C ASN A 33 -14.23 -16.13 -2.85
N ILE A 34 -13.34 -16.24 -1.86
CA ILE A 34 -12.16 -17.11 -1.93
C ILE A 34 -12.40 -18.32 -1.03
N ARG A 35 -12.25 -19.52 -1.59
CA ARG A 35 -12.35 -20.76 -0.81
C ARG A 35 -10.99 -21.09 -0.18
N PHE A 36 -10.91 -21.00 1.14
CA PHE A 36 -9.75 -21.37 1.93
C PHE A 36 -10.18 -22.05 3.24
N ASN A 37 -9.28 -22.84 3.82
CA ASN A 37 -9.39 -23.42 5.15
C ASN A 37 -8.19 -23.03 6.03
N HIS A 38 -7.20 -22.34 5.47
CA HIS A 38 -6.05 -21.76 6.18
C HIS A 38 -5.89 -20.29 5.80
N VAL A 39 -5.66 -19.41 6.77
CA VAL A 39 -5.36 -17.98 6.57
C VAL A 39 -4.01 -17.66 7.17
N PHE A 40 -3.14 -17.07 6.36
CA PHE A 40 -1.81 -16.64 6.76
C PHE A 40 -1.87 -15.14 7.05
N LEU A 41 -1.77 -14.76 8.31
CA LEU A 41 -1.90 -13.37 8.74
C LEU A 41 -0.55 -12.67 8.79
N PRO A 42 -0.46 -11.49 8.15
CA PRO A 42 0.73 -10.67 8.24
C PRO A 42 0.82 -9.88 9.54
N THR A 43 -0.31 -9.47 10.10
CA THR A 43 -0.36 -8.44 11.14
C THR A 43 -0.97 -8.92 12.44
N LEU A 44 -0.57 -8.25 13.52
CA LEU A 44 -1.15 -8.41 14.85
C LEU A 44 -2.38 -7.49 15.01
N PRO A 45 -3.34 -7.82 15.88
CA PRO A 45 -4.37 -6.87 16.31
C PRO A 45 -3.74 -5.57 16.86
N PRO A 46 -4.33 -4.40 16.62
CA PRO A 46 -5.60 -4.14 15.93
C PRO A 46 -5.47 -4.00 14.40
N TYR A 47 -4.31 -4.28 13.81
CA TYR A 47 -4.02 -4.09 12.38
C TYR A 47 -4.37 -5.31 11.52
N THR A 48 -5.28 -6.15 12.00
CA THR A 48 -5.76 -7.35 11.31
C THR A 48 -7.27 -7.28 11.07
N TYR A 49 -7.86 -8.30 10.45
CA TYR A 49 -9.30 -8.35 10.20
C TYR A 49 -10.09 -8.33 11.51
N GLN A 50 -11.01 -7.38 11.66
CA GLN A 50 -11.75 -7.14 12.91
C GLN A 50 -12.53 -8.38 13.38
N GLN A 51 -13.19 -9.09 12.46
CA GLN A 51 -13.98 -10.28 12.77
C GLN A 51 -13.18 -11.41 13.42
N LEU A 52 -11.86 -11.46 13.22
CA LEU A 52 -11.00 -12.47 13.85
C LEU A 52 -10.93 -12.30 15.37
N ASN A 53 -11.23 -11.11 15.89
CA ASN A 53 -11.29 -10.85 17.33
C ASN A 53 -12.57 -11.36 17.98
N GLU A 54 -13.61 -11.68 17.19
CA GLU A 54 -14.95 -12.00 17.71
C GLU A 54 -15.38 -13.44 17.41
N LYS A 55 -15.22 -13.93 16.17
CA LYS A 55 -15.46 -15.33 15.79
C LYS A 55 -14.66 -15.70 14.54
N ILE A 56 -13.76 -16.66 14.66
CA ILE A 56 -13.17 -17.32 13.49
C ILE A 56 -14.25 -18.23 12.88
N PRO A 57 -14.55 -18.15 11.57
CA PRO A 57 -15.43 -19.11 10.91
C PRO A 57 -14.92 -20.53 11.21
N GLY A 58 -15.76 -21.39 11.82
CA GLY A 58 -15.31 -22.60 12.52
C GLY A 58 -14.51 -23.65 11.73
N ASN A 59 -14.35 -23.46 10.41
CA ASN A 59 -13.59 -24.33 9.53
C ASN A 59 -12.27 -23.69 9.01
N VAL A 60 -11.94 -22.47 9.44
CA VAL A 60 -10.74 -21.73 9.00
C VAL A 60 -9.70 -21.73 10.12
N LYS A 61 -8.50 -22.23 9.83
CA LYS A 61 -7.35 -22.15 10.73
C LYS A 61 -6.53 -20.89 10.42
N VAL A 62 -6.24 -20.10 11.43
CA VAL A 62 -5.49 -18.84 11.31
C VAL A 62 -4.05 -19.06 11.77
N HIS A 63 -3.09 -18.59 10.99
CA HIS A 63 -1.66 -18.75 11.22
C HIS A 63 -0.98 -17.39 11.17
N SER A 64 -0.35 -16.97 12.26
CA SER A 64 0.49 -15.77 12.28
C SER A 64 1.83 -16.09 11.65
N VAL A 65 2.08 -15.57 10.45
CA VAL A 65 3.31 -15.87 9.68
C VAL A 65 4.06 -14.62 9.25
N GLY A 66 3.48 -13.44 9.44
CA GLY A 66 4.09 -12.20 9.00
C GLY A 66 3.86 -11.88 7.54
N TYR A 67 4.56 -10.86 7.04
CA TYR A 67 4.47 -10.43 5.65
C TYR A 67 5.72 -10.92 4.88
N PRO A 68 5.64 -12.05 4.16
CA PRO A 68 6.76 -12.64 3.41
C PRO A 68 7.44 -11.68 2.42
N LYS A 69 6.71 -10.65 1.97
CA LYS A 69 7.22 -9.66 1.01
C LYS A 69 7.92 -8.46 1.66
N LEU A 70 8.04 -8.42 2.98
CA LEU A 70 8.66 -7.28 3.67
C LEU A 70 10.12 -7.07 3.24
N HIS A 71 10.83 -8.18 2.98
CA HIS A 71 12.24 -8.20 2.58
C HIS A 71 12.42 -8.60 1.11
N ALA A 72 11.38 -8.41 0.28
CA ALA A 72 11.47 -8.71 -1.14
C ALA A 72 12.64 -7.95 -1.76
N VAL A 73 13.46 -8.68 -2.55
CA VAL A 73 14.74 -8.19 -3.07
C VAL A 73 14.57 -6.87 -3.81
N HIS A 74 15.34 -5.88 -3.37
CA HIS A 74 15.47 -4.56 -3.96
C HIS A 74 16.04 -4.61 -5.38
N SER A 75 15.48 -3.78 -6.25
CA SER A 75 15.92 -3.65 -7.64
C SER A 75 17.02 -2.60 -7.71
N ASN A 76 18.23 -2.96 -8.17
CA ASN A 76 19.29 -1.97 -8.44
C ASN A 76 19.02 -1.11 -9.70
N VAL A 77 17.83 -1.20 -10.29
CA VAL A 77 17.46 -0.40 -11.46
C VAL A 77 17.04 0.98 -10.96
N LYS A 78 17.73 2.02 -11.45
CA LYS A 78 17.28 3.40 -11.25
C LYS A 78 16.07 3.66 -12.13
N HIS A 79 14.96 4.05 -11.50
CA HIS A 79 13.70 4.38 -12.13
C HIS A 79 13.54 5.88 -12.39
N PHE A 80 14.35 6.71 -11.73
CA PHE A 80 14.40 8.14 -11.98
C PHE A 80 15.72 8.53 -12.67
N ASN A 81 15.66 9.54 -13.54
CA ASN A 81 16.87 10.14 -14.10
C ASN A 81 17.73 10.71 -12.97
N VAL A 82 19.00 11.02 -13.25
CA VAL A 82 19.88 11.72 -12.29
C VAL A 82 19.34 13.15 -12.09
N ASP A 83 18.34 13.25 -11.24
CA ASP A 83 17.68 14.45 -10.79
C ASP A 83 18.00 14.61 -9.31
N GLU A 84 18.49 15.78 -8.92
CA GLU A 84 18.88 16.06 -7.52
C GLU A 84 17.67 16.41 -6.64
N ARG A 85 16.49 16.61 -7.26
CA ARG A 85 15.27 16.96 -6.52
C ARG A 85 14.78 15.79 -5.66
N PRO A 86 14.31 16.05 -4.44
CA PRO A 86 13.59 15.04 -3.65
C PRO A 86 12.38 14.52 -4.44
N VAL A 87 12.23 13.21 -4.46
CA VAL A 87 11.16 12.54 -5.21
C VAL A 87 9.94 12.35 -4.32
N VAL A 88 8.79 12.87 -4.77
CA VAL A 88 7.50 12.78 -4.09
C VAL A 88 6.58 11.88 -4.92
N ILE A 89 6.26 10.70 -4.39
CA ILE A 89 5.29 9.81 -5.05
C ILE A 89 3.89 10.22 -4.63
N TYR A 90 3.00 10.44 -5.60
CA TYR A 90 1.56 10.47 -5.35
C TYR A 90 0.92 9.16 -5.82
N ALA A 91 0.45 8.35 -4.88
CA ALA A 91 -0.15 7.03 -5.11
C ALA A 91 -1.55 6.97 -4.47
N PRO A 92 -2.59 7.50 -5.13
CA PRO A 92 -3.95 7.45 -4.61
C PRO A 92 -4.50 6.03 -4.60
N SER A 93 -5.51 5.81 -3.77
CA SER A 93 -6.29 4.59 -3.69
C SER A 93 -6.99 4.26 -5.00
N LEU A 94 -7.65 3.09 -5.01
CA LEU A 94 -8.55 2.69 -6.08
C LEU A 94 -9.88 3.45 -6.09
N GLU A 95 -10.16 4.26 -5.07
CA GLU A 95 -11.40 5.01 -4.98
C GLU A 95 -11.35 6.25 -5.86
N ILE A 96 -12.07 6.17 -6.96
CA ILE A 96 -12.06 7.23 -7.95
C ILE A 96 -12.67 8.52 -7.41
N LYS A 97 -13.63 8.42 -6.47
CA LYS A 97 -14.23 9.60 -5.85
C LYS A 97 -13.19 10.43 -5.09
N LEU A 98 -12.39 9.79 -4.24
CA LEU A 98 -11.36 10.49 -3.48
C LEU A 98 -10.30 11.14 -4.37
N LEU A 99 -9.93 10.45 -5.46
CA LEU A 99 -9.03 11.04 -6.45
C LEU A 99 -9.64 12.33 -7.05
N PHE A 100 -10.89 12.30 -7.51
CA PHE A 100 -11.53 13.48 -8.09
C PHE A 100 -11.78 14.57 -7.05
N ASP A 101 -12.16 14.22 -5.83
CA ASP A 101 -12.31 15.19 -4.73
C ASP A 101 -10.99 15.91 -4.46
N ALA A 102 -9.86 15.20 -4.51
CA ALA A 102 -8.54 15.81 -4.34
C ALA A 102 -8.16 16.72 -5.53
N LEU A 103 -8.49 16.30 -6.75
CA LEU A 103 -8.28 17.12 -7.94
C LEU A 103 -9.12 18.41 -7.89
N ASP A 104 -10.39 18.32 -7.51
CA ASP A 104 -11.31 19.44 -7.39
C ASP A 104 -10.89 20.45 -6.30
N LYS A 105 -10.20 19.97 -5.25
CA LYS A 105 -9.58 20.80 -4.20
C LYS A 105 -8.25 21.44 -4.60
N GLY A 106 -7.79 21.24 -5.83
CA GLY A 106 -6.61 21.93 -6.36
C GLY A 106 -5.28 21.19 -6.19
N LEU A 107 -5.30 19.86 -6.07
CA LEU A 107 -4.10 19.06 -5.89
C LEU A 107 -3.04 19.32 -6.99
N LEU A 108 -3.47 19.44 -8.25
CA LEU A 108 -2.54 19.61 -9.36
C LEU A 108 -1.92 21.00 -9.38
N GLU A 109 -2.66 22.03 -8.99
CA GLU A 109 -2.16 23.40 -8.86
C GLU A 109 -1.04 23.46 -7.81
N ILE A 110 -1.20 22.75 -6.69
CA ILE A 110 -0.18 22.63 -5.64
C ILE A 110 1.06 21.90 -6.18
N ILE A 111 0.87 20.72 -6.77
CA ILE A 111 1.98 19.92 -7.34
C ILE A 111 2.73 20.72 -8.43
N ASN A 112 2.01 21.44 -9.28
CA ASN A 112 2.60 22.23 -10.36
C ASN A 112 3.41 23.43 -9.84
N LYS A 113 3.02 24.02 -8.71
CA LYS A 113 3.75 25.13 -8.07
C LYS A 113 5.08 24.67 -7.44
N LEU A 114 5.14 23.43 -6.96
CA LEU A 114 6.25 22.88 -6.19
C LEU A 114 7.39 22.32 -7.06
N THR A 115 8.01 23.19 -7.86
CA THR A 115 9.02 22.81 -8.85
C THR A 115 10.35 22.31 -8.26
N GLN A 116 10.57 22.51 -6.96
CA GLN A 116 11.74 22.03 -6.22
C GLN A 116 11.72 20.52 -5.95
N TYR A 117 10.59 19.83 -6.22
CA TYR A 117 10.44 18.40 -6.06
C TYR A 117 10.18 17.73 -7.41
N LEU A 118 10.59 16.46 -7.53
CA LEU A 118 10.18 15.61 -8.64
C LEU A 118 8.94 14.82 -8.21
N PHE A 119 7.79 15.13 -8.80
CA PHE A 119 6.55 14.42 -8.51
C PHE A 119 6.36 13.22 -9.44
N VAL A 120 5.98 12.09 -8.85
CA VAL A 120 5.71 10.84 -9.57
C VAL A 120 4.29 10.40 -9.29
N ILE A 121 3.42 10.54 -10.27
CA ILE A 121 2.02 10.13 -10.18
C ILE A 121 1.92 8.65 -10.54
N LYS A 122 1.58 7.82 -9.54
CA LYS A 122 1.45 6.36 -9.64
C LYS A 122 0.01 5.92 -9.47
N LEU A 123 -0.70 5.73 -10.59
CA LEU A 123 -2.07 5.23 -10.58
C LEU A 123 -2.10 3.69 -10.61
N HIS A 124 -3.05 3.09 -9.88
CA HIS A 124 -3.25 1.64 -9.91
C HIS A 124 -3.72 1.16 -11.30
N PRO A 125 -3.28 -0.01 -11.82
CA PRO A 125 -3.67 -0.52 -13.14
C PRO A 125 -5.19 -0.61 -13.39
N SER A 126 -5.99 -0.90 -12.37
CA SER A 126 -7.46 -0.90 -12.49
C SER A 126 -8.05 0.49 -12.68
N LEU A 127 -7.51 1.53 -12.04
CA LEU A 127 -7.80 2.92 -12.45
C LEU A 127 -7.25 3.20 -13.84
N ALA A 128 -6.18 2.50 -14.21
CA ALA A 128 -5.63 2.56 -15.54
C ALA A 128 -6.51 1.90 -16.64
N SER A 129 -7.58 1.19 -16.30
CA SER A 129 -8.61 0.85 -17.30
C SER A 129 -9.45 2.08 -17.71
N ARG A 130 -9.53 3.08 -16.82
CA ARG A 130 -10.03 4.44 -17.08
C ARG A 130 -8.88 5.43 -17.33
N LYS A 131 -7.65 4.92 -17.53
CA LYS A 131 -6.38 5.67 -17.67
C LYS A 131 -6.48 6.78 -18.65
N HIS A 132 -6.98 6.48 -19.85
CA HIS A 132 -7.02 7.47 -20.91
C HIS A 132 -7.82 8.70 -20.50
N TYR A 133 -8.84 8.56 -19.66
CA TYR A 133 -9.57 9.72 -19.17
C TYR A 133 -8.81 10.43 -18.05
N VAL A 134 -8.40 9.70 -17.00
CA VAL A 134 -7.75 10.28 -15.81
C VAL A 134 -6.37 10.82 -16.14
N THR A 135 -5.51 10.03 -16.77
CA THR A 135 -4.17 10.45 -17.20
C THR A 135 -4.28 11.60 -18.20
N SER A 136 -5.15 11.54 -19.23
CA SER A 136 -5.26 12.69 -20.15
C SER A 136 -5.86 13.93 -19.48
N PHE A 137 -6.75 13.79 -18.50
CA PHE A 137 -7.24 14.92 -17.72
C PHE A 137 -6.09 15.59 -16.95
N ILE A 138 -5.34 14.81 -16.17
CA ILE A 138 -4.21 15.30 -15.37
C ILE A 138 -3.13 15.87 -16.31
N SER A 139 -2.72 15.14 -17.36
CA SER A 139 -1.69 15.62 -18.30
C SER A 139 -2.09 16.93 -18.99
N ARG A 140 -3.36 17.14 -19.31
CA ARG A 140 -3.84 18.42 -19.90
C ARG A 140 -3.76 19.58 -18.91
N GLN A 141 -3.90 19.34 -17.61
CA GLN A 141 -3.80 20.38 -16.60
C GLN A 141 -2.36 20.73 -16.24
N LEU A 142 -1.42 19.82 -16.46
CA LEU A 142 -0.02 19.97 -16.04
C LEU A 142 0.93 20.57 -17.10
N ASN A 143 0.44 20.93 -18.30
CA ASN A 143 1.19 21.70 -19.32
C ASN A 143 2.68 21.32 -19.50
N ASP A 144 2.98 20.03 -19.73
CA ASP A 144 4.36 19.54 -19.96
C ASP A 144 5.37 19.88 -18.85
N ALA A 145 4.92 19.99 -17.60
CA ALA A 145 5.79 20.23 -16.45
C ALA A 145 6.90 19.17 -16.32
N GLU A 146 8.15 19.57 -16.49
CA GLU A 146 9.33 18.68 -16.44
C GLU A 146 9.54 18.02 -15.06
N HIS A 147 8.98 18.60 -14.00
CA HIS A 147 9.07 18.12 -12.63
C HIS A 147 7.95 17.15 -12.24
N ILE A 148 7.10 16.72 -13.19
CA ILE A 148 6.01 15.79 -12.94
C ILE A 148 6.06 14.64 -13.95
N GLN A 149 6.06 13.41 -13.42
CA GLN A 149 6.16 12.19 -14.21
C GLN A 149 4.98 11.27 -13.90
N PHE A 150 4.39 10.68 -14.94
CA PHE A 150 3.46 9.55 -14.78
C PHE A 150 4.24 8.26 -14.86
N ASN A 151 4.12 7.40 -13.84
CA ASN A 151 4.76 6.10 -13.85
C ASN A 151 3.74 4.97 -13.76
N ASP A 152 3.39 4.40 -14.91
CA ASP A 152 2.41 3.32 -14.97
C ASP A 152 3.04 1.92 -14.90
N LEU A 153 4.33 1.82 -15.20
CA LEU A 153 5.00 0.55 -15.44
C LEU A 153 5.68 0.00 -14.18
N ALA A 154 6.36 0.86 -13.42
CA ALA A 154 7.11 0.44 -12.25
C ALA A 154 6.18 0.05 -11.10
N GLY A 155 6.56 -0.96 -10.32
CA GLY A 155 5.91 -1.28 -9.07
C GLY A 155 6.12 -0.18 -8.03
N ILE A 156 5.23 -0.03 -7.04
CA ILE A 156 5.44 0.95 -5.97
C ILE A 156 6.73 0.65 -5.18
N GLN A 157 7.07 -0.64 -5.04
CA GLN A 157 8.29 -1.10 -4.40
C GLN A 157 9.56 -0.59 -5.10
N GLU A 158 9.54 -0.62 -6.43
CA GLU A 158 10.65 -0.14 -7.27
C GLU A 158 10.86 1.38 -7.11
N LEU A 159 9.76 2.13 -7.02
CA LEU A 159 9.82 3.59 -6.85
C LEU A 159 10.20 4.00 -5.42
N ALA A 160 9.92 3.15 -4.44
CA ALA A 160 10.06 3.49 -3.03
C ALA A 160 11.50 3.75 -2.60
N GLU A 161 12.46 3.01 -3.16
CA GLU A 161 13.87 3.10 -2.81
C GLU A 161 14.47 4.47 -3.10
N GLU A 162 14.07 5.10 -4.20
CA GLU A 162 14.60 6.40 -4.63
C GLU A 162 13.71 7.57 -4.18
N SER A 163 12.52 7.28 -3.64
CA SER A 163 11.59 8.30 -3.16
C SER A 163 11.94 8.87 -1.80
N SER A 164 11.67 10.15 -1.60
CA SER A 164 11.80 10.82 -0.30
C SER A 164 10.56 10.59 0.56
N ILE A 165 9.38 10.78 -0.03
CA ILE A 165 8.09 10.61 0.64
C ILE A 165 7.05 10.03 -0.33
N MET A 166 5.98 9.48 0.24
CA MET A 166 4.76 9.15 -0.51
C MET A 166 3.55 9.91 0.05
N ILE A 167 2.73 10.44 -0.85
CA ILE A 167 1.39 10.97 -0.60
C ILE A 167 0.38 9.92 -1.07
N THR A 168 -0.51 9.52 -0.18
CA THR A 168 -1.62 8.61 -0.47
C THR A 168 -2.87 9.11 0.26
N ASP A 169 -4.01 8.45 0.13
CA ASP A 169 -5.25 8.75 0.85
C ASP A 169 -5.54 7.63 1.85
N TYR A 170 -5.93 6.45 1.36
CA TYR A 170 -6.16 5.24 2.14
C TYR A 170 -5.80 3.99 1.33
N GLY A 171 -5.67 2.85 2.01
CA GLY A 171 -5.24 1.60 1.41
C GLY A 171 -3.92 1.09 1.98
N SER A 172 -3.67 -0.19 1.74
CA SER A 172 -2.53 -0.90 2.32
C SER A 172 -1.17 -0.42 1.84
N VAL A 173 -1.12 0.29 0.69
CA VAL A 173 0.13 0.72 0.06
C VAL A 173 0.93 1.65 0.95
N GLY A 174 0.27 2.52 1.73
CA GLY A 174 0.89 3.40 2.72
C GLY A 174 1.72 2.62 3.74
N GLY A 175 1.12 1.58 4.32
CA GLY A 175 1.81 0.76 5.30
C GLY A 175 2.87 -0.15 4.68
N GLU A 176 2.64 -0.70 3.49
CA GLU A 176 3.66 -1.47 2.78
C GLU A 176 4.88 -0.62 2.43
N TYR A 177 4.66 0.60 1.94
CA TYR A 177 5.70 1.56 1.62
C TYR A 177 6.51 1.95 2.87
N ARG A 178 5.82 2.36 3.94
CA ARG A 178 6.48 2.78 5.19
C ARG A 178 7.21 1.64 5.87
N MET A 179 6.53 0.52 6.12
CA MET A 179 7.12 -0.62 6.81
C MET A 179 8.17 -1.34 5.96
N GLY A 180 8.00 -1.41 4.63
CA GLY A 180 8.97 -2.04 3.74
C GLY A 180 10.24 -1.22 3.58
N PHE A 181 10.11 0.08 3.30
CA PHE A 181 11.22 0.91 2.83
C PHE A 181 11.71 1.95 3.85
N GLY A 182 11.05 2.07 5.01
CA GLY A 182 11.44 3.06 6.02
C GLY A 182 11.26 4.50 5.52
N ARG A 183 10.31 4.71 4.61
CA ARG A 183 10.04 6.02 4.00
C ARG A 183 8.86 6.71 4.64
N ARG A 184 8.90 8.04 4.61
CA ARG A 184 7.90 8.93 5.21
C ARG A 184 6.62 8.95 4.37
N ILE A 185 5.47 9.05 5.02
CA ILE A 185 4.17 9.09 4.34
C ILE A 185 3.31 10.27 4.80
N ILE A 186 2.61 10.87 3.85
CA ILE A 186 1.53 11.82 4.08
C ILE A 186 0.23 11.15 3.61
N CYS A 187 -0.80 11.20 4.43
CA CYS A 187 -2.12 10.75 4.04
C CYS A 187 -3.06 11.94 3.86
N LEU A 188 -3.70 12.03 2.70
CA LEU A 188 -4.82 12.93 2.49
C LEU A 188 -5.98 12.43 3.34
N LYS A 189 -6.65 13.37 4.01
CA LYS A 189 -7.80 13.07 4.84
C LYS A 189 -8.95 12.55 3.99
N VAL A 190 -9.58 11.48 4.46
CA VAL A 190 -10.71 10.82 3.79
C VAL A 190 -12.01 11.12 4.55
N PRO A 191 -13.18 11.04 3.88
CA PRO A 191 -14.48 11.15 4.55
C PRO A 191 -14.72 10.04 5.58
N GLU A 192 -15.57 10.32 6.58
CA GLU A 192 -15.89 9.38 7.67
C GLU A 192 -16.42 8.02 7.20
N GLU A 193 -17.06 7.95 6.03
CA GLU A 193 -17.57 6.69 5.47
C GLU A 193 -16.46 5.69 5.08
N TYR A 194 -15.23 6.17 4.90
CA TYR A 194 -14.05 5.34 4.66
C TYR A 194 -13.32 4.98 5.95
N GLU A 195 -13.64 5.63 7.08
CA GLU A 195 -12.91 5.46 8.34
C GLU A 195 -13.07 4.04 8.92
N GLY A 196 -12.01 3.60 9.59
CA GLY A 196 -11.93 2.27 10.19
C GLY A 196 -11.06 1.29 9.41
N GLY A 197 -11.06 0.04 9.87
CA GLY A 197 -10.14 -1.00 9.37
C GLY A 197 -8.68 -0.81 9.81
N ALA A 198 -7.77 -1.60 9.24
CA ALA A 198 -6.40 -1.72 9.72
C ALA A 198 -5.44 -0.72 9.09
N ASP A 199 -5.60 -0.41 7.81
CA ASP A 199 -4.80 0.58 7.08
C ASP A 199 -5.01 2.01 7.60
N LEU A 200 -6.24 2.41 7.96
CA LEU A 200 -6.48 3.73 8.55
C LEU A 200 -6.05 3.82 10.02
N ARG A 201 -6.20 2.73 10.79
CA ARG A 201 -5.56 2.66 12.12
C ARG A 201 -4.04 2.80 12.02
N PHE A 202 -3.44 2.18 11.00
CA PHE A 202 -2.01 2.34 10.74
C PHE A 202 -1.67 3.78 10.34
N ARG A 203 -2.47 4.42 9.47
CA ARG A 203 -2.33 5.84 9.13
C ARG A 203 -2.32 6.69 10.40
N ASP A 204 -3.31 6.51 11.27
CA ASP A 204 -3.47 7.35 12.47
C ASP A 204 -2.31 7.18 13.45
N ASP A 205 -1.79 5.96 13.57
CA ASP A 205 -0.68 5.65 14.47
C ASP A 205 0.70 6.02 13.89
N PHE A 206 0.87 6.02 12.56
CA PHE A 206 2.20 6.04 11.94
C PHE A 206 2.38 6.95 10.73
N ALA A 207 1.37 7.61 10.19
CA ALA A 207 1.59 8.61 9.15
C ALA A 207 2.37 9.81 9.71
N ASP A 208 3.24 10.42 8.91
CA ASP A 208 3.97 11.63 9.36
C ASP A 208 3.08 12.87 9.36
N ALA A 209 2.00 12.83 8.58
CA ALA A 209 0.91 13.79 8.58
C ALA A 209 -0.36 13.18 7.98
N VAL A 210 -1.52 13.64 8.50
CA VAL A 210 -2.83 13.50 7.86
C VAL A 210 -3.38 14.90 7.62
N CYS A 211 -3.68 15.27 6.38
CA CYS A 211 -4.01 16.66 6.04
C CYS A 211 -5.05 16.79 4.93
N GLU A 212 -5.68 17.95 4.84
CA GLU A 212 -6.49 18.32 3.68
C GLU A 212 -5.56 18.70 2.49
N VAL A 213 -6.11 18.72 1.27
CA VAL A 213 -5.32 19.02 0.06
C VAL A 213 -4.73 20.43 0.12
N GLU A 214 -5.47 21.38 0.65
CA GLU A 214 -5.12 22.79 0.74
C GLU A 214 -3.90 23.05 1.65
N GLU A 215 -3.61 22.12 2.57
CA GLU A 215 -2.48 22.19 3.50
C GLU A 215 -1.22 21.51 2.94
N LEU A 216 -1.36 20.75 1.85
CA LEU A 216 -0.37 19.81 1.35
C LEU A 216 0.97 20.48 1.02
N GLU A 217 0.94 21.73 0.52
CA GLU A 217 2.16 22.49 0.21
C GLU A 217 3.10 22.59 1.40
N GLN A 218 2.57 22.99 2.56
CA GLN A 218 3.34 23.18 3.80
C GLN A 218 3.71 21.83 4.42
N VAL A 219 2.82 20.84 4.32
CA VAL A 219 3.01 19.51 4.89
C VAL A 219 4.12 18.75 4.16
N ILE A 220 4.19 18.83 2.82
CA ILE A 220 5.27 18.22 2.03
C ILE A 220 6.62 18.72 2.51
N GLU A 221 6.79 20.04 2.60
CA GLU A 221 8.05 20.65 3.04
C GLU A 221 8.39 20.22 4.47
N SER A 222 7.42 20.28 5.39
CA SER A 222 7.61 19.86 6.78
C SER A 222 8.07 18.41 6.90
N VAL A 223 7.44 17.49 6.16
CA VAL A 223 7.76 16.04 6.24
C VAL A 223 9.09 15.73 5.58
N ILE A 224 9.42 16.34 4.43
CA ILE A 224 10.74 16.18 3.80
C ILE A 224 11.86 16.63 4.74
N ASN A 225 11.66 17.74 5.45
CA ASN A 225 12.64 18.26 6.41
C ASN A 225 12.86 17.36 7.64
N LYS A 226 11.99 16.37 7.91
CA LYS A 226 12.22 15.35 8.95
C LYS A 226 13.32 14.34 8.56
N GLY A 227 13.66 14.24 7.27
CA GLY A 227 14.60 13.25 6.76
C GLY A 227 14.12 11.80 6.94
N ASP A 228 15.05 10.86 6.83
CA ASP A 228 14.76 9.43 6.87
C ASP A 228 14.26 8.95 8.24
N ILE A 229 13.51 7.85 8.23
CA ILE A 229 13.09 7.16 9.45
C ILE A 229 14.30 6.45 10.05
N SER A 230 14.48 6.57 11.36
CA SER A 230 15.57 5.86 12.05
C SER A 230 15.33 4.35 12.05
N PHE A 231 16.39 3.55 12.05
CA PHE A 231 16.26 2.09 12.12
C PHE A 231 15.46 1.62 13.34
N SER A 232 15.63 2.28 14.50
CA SER A 232 14.84 2.00 15.71
C SER A 232 13.36 2.29 15.52
N GLU A 233 13.01 3.44 14.95
CA GLU A 233 11.60 3.79 14.70
C GLU A 233 10.94 2.80 13.73
N LEU A 234 11.66 2.39 12.68
CA LEU A 234 11.17 1.38 11.74
C LEU A 234 10.99 0.01 12.42
N LYS A 235 11.94 -0.39 13.27
CA LYS A 235 11.88 -1.65 14.01
C LYS A 235 10.69 -1.68 14.97
N ASP A 236 10.52 -0.66 15.78
CA ASP A 236 9.42 -0.56 16.76
C ASP A 236 8.06 -0.61 16.07
N MET A 237 7.93 0.04 14.90
CA MET A 237 6.73 -0.01 14.07
C MET A 237 6.46 -1.43 13.55
N ARG A 238 7.47 -2.10 12.98
CA ARG A 238 7.35 -3.47 12.46
C ARG A 238 6.97 -4.45 13.57
N GLU A 239 7.57 -4.34 14.76
CA GLU A 239 7.24 -5.19 15.91
C GLU A 239 5.81 -4.95 16.43
N LYS A 240 5.33 -3.70 16.38
CA LYS A 240 3.95 -3.34 16.77
C LYS A 240 2.90 -3.84 15.78
N VAL A 241 3.24 -3.93 14.50
CA VAL A 241 2.26 -4.17 13.42
C VAL A 241 2.29 -5.62 12.90
N LEU A 242 3.48 -6.20 12.70
CA LEU A 242 3.66 -7.47 11.99
C LEU A 242 3.78 -8.66 12.94
N SER A 243 3.23 -9.80 12.52
CA SER A 243 3.64 -11.10 13.04
C SER A 243 5.03 -11.42 12.48
N PHE A 244 5.99 -11.90 13.27
CA PHE A 244 7.33 -12.30 12.79
C PHE A 244 8.02 -11.31 11.80
N PRO A 245 8.32 -10.06 12.21
CA PRO A 245 8.85 -9.03 11.31
C PRO A 245 10.18 -9.41 10.64
N ASP A 246 11.02 -10.22 11.28
CA ASP A 246 12.35 -10.55 10.76
C ASP A 246 12.41 -11.88 9.97
N ASN A 247 11.47 -12.80 10.20
CA ASN A 247 11.55 -14.19 9.71
C ASN A 247 10.22 -14.68 9.11
N ALA A 248 9.48 -13.79 8.42
CA ALA A 248 8.16 -14.12 7.90
C ALA A 248 8.15 -15.28 6.90
N ASP A 249 9.16 -15.36 6.02
CA ASP A 249 9.31 -16.46 5.05
C ASP A 249 9.51 -17.82 5.74
N GLU A 250 10.39 -17.87 6.74
CA GLU A 250 10.65 -19.07 7.51
C GLU A 250 9.40 -19.52 8.30
N ALA A 251 8.71 -18.56 8.92
CA ALA A 251 7.47 -18.84 9.63
C ALA A 251 6.41 -19.42 8.67
N ALA A 252 6.22 -18.82 7.50
CA ALA A 252 5.29 -19.31 6.48
C ALA A 252 5.68 -20.71 5.98
N ALA A 253 6.95 -20.96 5.67
CA ALA A 253 7.44 -22.25 5.18
C ALA A 253 7.27 -23.38 6.20
N ARG A 254 7.56 -23.09 7.48
CA ARG A 254 7.35 -24.04 8.59
C ARG A 254 5.88 -24.40 8.72
N THR A 255 5.01 -23.40 8.75
CA THR A 255 3.55 -23.62 8.85
C THR A 255 3.01 -24.40 7.65
N ILE A 256 3.47 -24.14 6.41
CA ILE A 256 3.07 -24.92 5.24
C ILE A 256 3.48 -26.40 5.40
N SER A 257 4.69 -26.65 5.89
CA SER A 257 5.20 -28.02 6.09
C SER A 257 4.36 -28.78 7.12
N GLU A 258 3.95 -28.12 8.20
CA GLU A 258 3.06 -28.69 9.22
C GLU A 258 1.67 -29.04 8.64
N ILE A 259 1.08 -28.13 7.85
CA ILE A 259 -0.23 -28.33 7.21
C ILE A 259 -0.19 -29.52 6.24
N CYS A 260 0.88 -29.66 5.46
CA CYS A 260 1.00 -30.74 4.47
C CYS A 260 1.33 -32.11 5.10
N SER A 261 1.75 -32.13 6.36
CA SER A 261 2.15 -33.36 7.08
C SER A 261 1.05 -33.93 7.97
N SER A 262 -0.05 -33.19 8.17
CA SER A 262 -1.23 -33.59 8.95
C SER A 262 -2.31 -34.25 8.09
#